data_AF-A0A5K1DYS9-F1
#
_entry.id   AF-A0A5K1DYS9-F1
#
_cell.length_a   1.000
_cell.length_b   1.000
_cell.length_c   1.000
_cell.angle_alpha   90.00
_cell.angle_beta   90.00
_cell.angle_gamma   90.00
#
_symmetry.space_group_name_H-M   'P 1'
#
loop_
_entity.id
_entity.type
_entity.pdbx_description
1 polymer ?
#
loop_
_entity_poly.entity_id
_entity_poly.type
_entity_poly.pdbx_seq_one_letter_code
_entity_poly.pdbx_strand_id
1 'polypeptide(L)' 'NGEAIQILRYQNGEKYSPHFDYFHDKANQELGGHRVATVLMYLSNVTKGGETVFPNSQVNHLLQLTGGL' A
#
# COMPACT_ATOMS: atom_id res chain seq x y z
N ASN A 1 16.00 -4.52 11.74
CA ASN A 1 15.27 -3.24 11.90
C ASN A 1 14.27 -3.11 10.78
N GLY A 2 13.02 -3.47 11.08
CA GLY A 2 11.86 -3.39 10.19
C GLY A 2 10.63 -3.65 11.04
N GLU A 3 9.50 -3.03 10.70
CA GLU A 3 8.23 -3.32 11.37
C GLU A 3 7.81 -4.78 11.10
N ALA A 4 6.99 -5.34 11.99
CA ALA A 4 6.39 -6.64 11.74
C ALA A 4 5.52 -6.58 10.46
N ILE A 5 5.49 -7.69 9.71
CA ILE A 5 4.65 -7.79 8.51
C ILE A 5 3.18 -7.58 8.88
N GLN A 6 2.50 -6.70 8.15
CA GLN A 6 1.07 -6.47 8.29
C GLN A 6 0.32 -7.18 7.16
N ILE A 7 -0.79 -7.84 7.50
CA ILE A 7 -1.68 -8.51 6.54
C ILE A 7 -3.01 -7.76 6.55
N LEU A 8 -3.41 -7.27 5.38
CA LEU A 8 -4.68 -6.57 5.15
C LEU A 8 -5.54 -7.39 4.19
N ARG A 9 -6.85 -7.45 4.46
CA ARG A 9 -7.83 -8.12 3.59
C ARG A 9 -8.97 -7.16 3.30
N TYR A 10 -9.15 -6.84 2.02
CA TYR A 10 -10.23 -5.98 1.54
C TYR A 10 -11.36 -6.83 0.96
N GLN A 11 -12.59 -6.48 1.32
CA GLN A 11 -13.83 -7.00 0.75
C GLN A 11 -14.34 -6.10 -0.38
N ASN A 12 -15.36 -6.57 -1.09
CA ASN A 12 -15.97 -5.79 -2.16
C ASN A 12 -16.52 -4.44 -1.64
N GLY A 13 -16.13 -3.36 -2.28
CA GLY A 13 -16.51 -1.99 -1.89
C GLY A 13 -15.60 -1.34 -0.84
N GLU A 14 -14.71 -2.09 -0.20
CA GLU A 14 -13.71 -1.52 0.71
C GLU A 14 -12.56 -0.89 -0.07
N LYS A 15 -12.03 0.20 0.48
CA LYS A 15 -10.90 0.93 -0.10
C LYS A 15 -10.13 1.66 0.99
N TYR A 16 -8.93 2.10 0.64
CA TYR A 16 -8.16 3.04 1.43
C TYR A 16 -8.00 4.34 0.63
N SER A 17 -8.11 5.48 1.30
CA SER A 17 -7.88 6.79 0.67
C SER A 17 -6.39 7.04 0.45
N PRO A 18 -5.96 7.73 -0.63
CA PRO A 18 -4.54 8.03 -0.84
C PRO A 18 -3.90 8.71 0.39
N HIS A 19 -2.74 8.23 0.81
CA HIS A 19 -2.00 8.70 1.98
C HIS A 19 -0.50 8.42 1.84
N PHE A 20 0.28 8.94 2.78
CA PHE A 20 1.69 8.61 2.94
C PHE A 20 1.87 7.64 4.11
N ASP A 21 2.75 6.65 3.93
CA ASP A 21 3.06 5.67 4.97
C ASP A 21 3.98 6.24 6.07
N TYR A 22 4.72 7.32 5.77
CA TYR A 22 5.62 7.95 6.72
C TYR A 22 4.87 8.87 7.70
N PHE A 23 5.41 8.98 8.92
CA PHE A 23 4.86 9.83 9.96
C PHE A 23 5.23 11.30 9.75
N HIS A 24 4.25 12.19 9.90
CA HIS A 24 4.47 13.65 9.77
C HIS A 24 4.85 14.30 11.09
N ASP A 25 4.43 13.73 12.22
CA ASP A 25 4.72 14.25 13.56
C ASP A 25 5.89 13.52 14.22
N LYS A 26 6.62 14.24 15.08
CA LYS A 26 7.83 13.74 15.73
C LYS A 26 7.56 12.60 16.71
N ALA A 27 6.39 12.58 17.36
CA ALA A 27 6.07 11.57 18.36
C ALA A 27 5.93 10.18 17.71
N ASN A 28 5.25 10.09 16.57
CA ASN A 28 5.12 8.83 15.83
C ASN A 28 6.44 8.41 15.15
N GLN A 29 7.29 9.37 14.74
CA GLN A 29 8.63 9.06 14.23
C GLN A 29 9.54 8.42 15.28
N GLU A 30 9.46 8.87 16.54
CA GLU A 30 10.24 8.31 17.64
C GLU A 30 9.79 6.88 18.03
N LEU A 31 8.50 6.59 17.91
CA LEU A 31 7.91 5.29 18.28
C LEU A 31 7.98 4.24 17.16
N GLY A 32 7.70 4.63 15.92
CA GLY A 32 7.66 3.72 14.75
C GLY A 32 8.94 3.75 13.88
N GLY A 33 9.83 4.70 14.12
CA GLY A 33 10.96 4.99 13.24
C GLY A 33 10.54 5.71 11.96
N HIS A 34 11.53 6.12 11.16
CA HIS A 34 11.28 6.68 9.83
C HIS A 34 11.06 5.53 8.83
N ARG A 35 9.80 5.32 8.39
CA ARG A 35 9.51 4.44 7.25
C ARG A 35 10.08 5.06 5.98
N VAL A 36 11.24 4.56 5.55
CA VAL A 36 11.95 5.06 4.36
C VAL A 36 11.41 4.41 3.08
N ALA A 37 10.88 3.19 3.17
CA ALA A 37 10.31 2.46 2.06
C ALA A 37 9.21 1.50 2.53
N THR A 38 8.26 1.22 1.65
CA THR A 38 7.20 0.23 1.83
C THR A 38 7.33 -0.84 0.74
N VAL A 39 7.22 -2.11 1.12
CA VAL A 39 7.12 -3.24 0.18
C VAL A 39 5.71 -3.79 0.27
N LEU A 40 5.00 -3.78 -0.85
CA LEU A 40 3.66 -4.37 -0.97
C LEU A 40 3.75 -5.75 -1.63
N MET A 41 3.05 -6.72 -1.05
CA MET A 41 2.91 -8.08 -1.61
C MET A 41 1.43 -8.37 -1.82
N TYR A 42 1.04 -8.67 -3.05
CA TYR A 42 -0.32 -9.11 -3.36
C TYR A 42 -0.43 -10.62 -3.13
N LEU A 43 -1.29 -11.01 -2.19
CA LEU A 43 -1.41 -12.40 -1.74
C LEU A 43 -2.55 -13.17 -2.44
N SER A 44 -3.33 -12.49 -3.28
CA SER A 44 -4.41 -13.09 -4.07
C SER A 44 -4.71 -12.28 -5.32
N ASN A 45 -5.26 -12.94 -6.35
CA ASN A 45 -5.77 -12.26 -7.53
C ASN A 45 -7.11 -11.57 -7.25
N VAL A 46 -7.36 -10.45 -7.93
CA VAL A 46 -8.61 -9.68 -7.84
C VAL A 46 -9.23 -9.58 -9.24
N THR A 47 -10.52 -9.91 -9.36
CA THR A 47 -11.20 -9.95 -10.66
C THR A 47 -11.42 -8.55 -11.27
N LYS A 48 -11.67 -7.54 -10.44
CA LYS A 48 -11.88 -6.15 -10.86
C LYS A 48 -11.64 -5.18 -9.70
N GLY A 49 -10.97 -4.06 -9.96
CA GLY A 49 -10.64 -3.07 -8.94
C GLY A 49 -9.50 -3.53 -8.02
N GLY A 50 -9.28 -2.81 -6.92
CA GLY A 50 -8.25 -3.15 -5.93
C GLY A 50 -6.83 -2.78 -6.35
N GLU A 51 -6.70 -1.91 -7.34
CA GLU A 51 -5.42 -1.37 -7.79
C GLU A 51 -4.77 -0.53 -6.68
N THR A 52 -3.43 -0.57 -6.62
CA THR A 52 -2.69 0.47 -5.91
C THR A 52 -2.44 1.62 -6.85
N VAL A 53 -3.01 2.79 -6.52
CA VAL A 53 -2.91 4.01 -7.32
C VAL A 53 -1.99 5.00 -6.61
N PHE A 54 -1.04 5.58 -7.35
CA PHE A 54 -0.20 6.69 -6.89
C PHE A 54 -0.62 7.97 -7.63
N PRO A 55 -1.54 8.79 -7.08
CA PRO A 55 -2.15 9.90 -7.82
C PRO A 55 -1.16 10.98 -8.30
N ASN A 56 0.01 11.05 -7.65
CA ASN A 56 1.04 12.05 -7.92
C ASN A 56 2.24 11.47 -8.70
N SER A 57 2.20 10.20 -9.12
CA SER A 57 3.29 9.63 -9.91
C SER A 57 3.27 10.16 -11.33
N GLN A 58 4.44 10.46 -11.89
CA GLN A 58 4.56 10.90 -13.29
C GLN A 58 4.19 9.80 -14.28
N VAL A 59 4.19 8.54 -13.83
CA VAL A 59 3.77 7.41 -14.63
C VAL A 59 2.42 6.93 -14.14
N ASN A 60 1.44 6.88 -15.05
CA ASN A 60 0.10 6.34 -14.77
C ASN A 60 0.15 4.81 -14.75
N HIS A 61 0.70 4.23 -13.68
CA HIS A 61 0.70 2.79 -13.48
C HIS A 61 -0.39 2.38 -12.50
N LEU A 62 -1.34 1.60 -12.99
CA LEU A 62 -2.16 0.74 -12.15
C LEU A 62 -1.31 -0.51 -11.87
N LEU A 63 -0.89 -0.68 -10.62
CA LEU A 63 -0.30 -1.96 -10.20
C LEU A 63 -1.46 -2.95 -10.01
N GLN A 64 -1.64 -3.80 -11.02
CA GLN A 64 -2.51 -4.97 -10.95
C GLN A 64 -1.75 -6.11 -11.64
N LEU A 65 -1.47 -7.18 -10.91
CA LEU A 65 -1.06 -8.43 -11.55
C LEU A 65 -2.32 -8.98 -12.22
N THR A 66 -2.50 -8.66 -13.50
CA THR A 66 -3.48 -9.37 -14.33
C THR A 66 -3.12 -10.84 -14.29
N GLY A 67 -3.99 -11.68 -13.73
CA GLY A 67 -3.84 -13.12 -13.78
C GLY A 67 -3.83 -13.57 -15.24
N GLY A 68 -2.65 -13.83 -15.78
CA GLY A 68 -2.50 -14.62 -16.99
C GLY A 68 -2.93 -16.05 -16.68
N LEU A 69 -3.77 -16.60 -17.55
CA LEU A 69 -4.06 -18.04 -17.62
C LEU A 69 -2.77 -18.85 -17.76
#